data_AF-G5SX30-F1
#
_entry.id   AF-G5SX30-F1
#
_cell.length_a   1.000
_cell.length_b   1.000
_cell.length_c   1.000
_cell.angle_alpha   90.00
_cell.angle_beta   90.00
_cell.angle_gamma   90.00
#
_symmetry.space_group_name_H-M   'P 1'
#
loop_
_entity.id
_entity.type
_entity.pdbx_description
1 polymer ?
#
loop_
_entity_poly.entity_id
_entity_poly.type
_entity_poly.pdbx_seq_one_letter_code
_entity_poly.pdbx_strand_id
1 'polypeptide(L)'
;PPKILGNYDIGVHPKPKVYEAKYTGCSNGTFAITVTPTARTVWAPATDIADYDYSIDGGLHWQERNNVFTGLSAGVYSIVLKERATGCEGVYTVTIHNPLEASAQVSKPLGCGAGQEAEITITVD
;
A
#
# COMPACT_ATOMS: atom_id res chain seq x y z
N PRO A 1 32.96 47.43 -12.44
CA PRO A 1 32.95 46.02 -12.90
C PRO A 1 31.55 45.40 -12.80
N PRO A 2 31.03 44.74 -13.85
CA PRO A 2 29.73 44.08 -13.77
C PRO A 2 29.82 42.88 -12.82
N LYS A 3 28.88 42.82 -11.87
CA LYS A 3 28.80 41.75 -10.88
C LYS A 3 28.26 40.50 -11.58
N ILE A 4 29.06 39.44 -11.61
CA ILE A 4 28.66 38.14 -12.16
C ILE A 4 27.57 37.60 -11.23
N LEU A 5 26.35 37.44 -11.75
CA LEU A 5 25.27 36.78 -11.04
C LEU A 5 25.63 35.29 -10.97
N GLY A 6 25.86 34.79 -9.76
CA GLY A 6 26.17 33.38 -9.53
C GLY A 6 25.02 32.49 -10.03
N ASN A 7 25.37 31.32 -10.53
CA ASN A 7 24.41 30.30 -10.96
C ASN A 7 23.48 29.96 -9.77
N TYR A 8 22.19 30.24 -9.91
CA TYR A 8 21.17 29.72 -9.00
C TYR A 8 20.85 28.30 -9.46
N ASP A 9 21.24 27.30 -8.67
CA ASP A 9 20.81 25.93 -8.88
C ASP A 9 19.35 25.83 -8.43
N ILE A 10 18.43 25.74 -9.39
CA ILE A 10 17.01 25.49 -9.11
C ILE A 10 16.86 23.98 -8.96
N GLY A 11 17.03 23.48 -7.74
CA GLY A 11 16.74 22.10 -7.40
C GLY A 11 15.26 21.80 -7.59
N VAL A 12 14.91 21.06 -8.65
CA VAL A 12 13.55 20.56 -8.86
C VAL A 12 13.36 19.27 -8.07
N HIS A 13 12.56 19.31 -6.99
CA HIS A 13 12.28 18.11 -6.20
C HIS A 13 11.22 17.24 -6.90
N PRO A 14 11.47 15.94 -7.13
CA PRO A 14 10.49 15.08 -7.77
C PRO A 14 9.30 14.79 -6.84
N LYS A 15 8.08 14.80 -7.38
CA LYS A 15 6.91 14.36 -6.60
C LYS A 15 7.11 12.90 -6.14
N PRO A 16 6.87 12.59 -4.85
CA PRO A 16 6.92 11.23 -4.35
C PRO A 16 5.93 10.34 -5.12
N LYS A 17 6.33 9.10 -5.38
CA LYS A 17 5.42 8.04 -5.86
C LYS A 17 5.50 6.84 -4.93
N VAL A 18 4.34 6.26 -4.65
CA VAL A 18 4.22 4.94 -4.03
C VAL A 18 4.22 3.92 -5.16
N TYR A 19 5.19 3.01 -5.15
CA TYR A 19 5.31 1.97 -6.18
C TYR A 19 4.69 0.65 -5.76
N GLU A 20 4.66 0.35 -4.46
CA GLU A 20 4.08 -0.89 -3.95
C GLU A 20 3.56 -0.67 -2.53
N ALA A 21 2.30 -1.06 -2.29
CA ALA A 21 1.73 -1.20 -0.96
C ALA A 21 1.56 -2.70 -0.70
N LYS A 22 2.45 -3.26 0.12
CA LYS A 22 2.35 -4.67 0.50
C LYS A 22 1.36 -4.81 1.65
N TYR A 23 0.31 -5.59 1.46
CA TYR A 23 -0.59 -6.01 2.53
C TYR A 23 -0.17 -7.39 3.06
N THR A 24 -0.11 -7.54 4.38
CA THR A 24 0.15 -8.83 5.04
C THR A 24 -1.02 -9.17 5.94
N GLY A 25 -1.76 -10.23 5.61
CA GLY A 25 -2.90 -10.72 6.38
C GLY A 25 -3.79 -11.62 5.53
N CYS A 26 -3.84 -12.92 5.85
CA CYS A 26 -4.67 -13.90 5.11
C CYS A 26 -5.71 -14.64 5.97
N SER A 27 -5.90 -14.34 7.26
CA SER A 27 -6.87 -15.14 8.05
C SER A 27 -7.60 -14.49 9.23
N ASN A 28 -7.57 -13.18 9.50
CA ASN A 28 -8.34 -12.62 10.65
C ASN A 28 -8.72 -11.13 10.50
N GLY A 29 -8.96 -10.65 9.29
CA GLY A 29 -9.55 -9.31 9.07
C GLY A 29 -8.72 -8.10 9.54
N THR A 30 -7.44 -8.30 9.87
CA THR A 30 -6.53 -7.21 10.27
C THR A 30 -5.42 -7.09 9.25
N PHE A 31 -5.48 -6.05 8.42
CA PHE A 31 -4.48 -5.76 7.40
C PHE A 31 -3.47 -4.74 7.91
N ALA A 32 -2.26 -4.82 7.38
CA ALA A 32 -1.25 -3.78 7.53
C ALA A 32 -0.80 -3.29 6.15
N ILE A 33 -0.65 -1.97 5.98
CA ILE A 33 -0.03 -1.34 4.82
C ILE A 33 1.32 -0.79 5.23
N THR A 34 2.38 -1.21 4.55
CA THR A 34 3.69 -0.55 4.61
C THR A 34 3.89 0.30 3.36
N VAL A 35 4.19 1.58 3.57
CA VAL A 35 4.43 2.54 2.49
C VAL A 35 5.94 2.69 2.30
N THR A 36 6.44 2.39 1.10
CA THR A 36 7.85 2.59 0.77
C THR A 36 7.96 3.65 -0.33
N PRO A 37 8.34 4.90 0.00
CA PRO A 37 8.61 5.89 -1.01
C PRO A 37 9.82 5.47 -1.84
N THR A 38 9.74 5.63 -3.17
CA THR A 38 10.91 5.50 -4.04
C THR A 38 11.13 6.84 -4.72
N ALA A 39 12.37 7.33 -4.68
CA ALA A 39 12.74 8.56 -5.36
C ALA A 39 12.47 8.40 -6.86
N ARG A 40 11.64 9.28 -7.44
CA ARG A 40 11.38 9.29 -8.88
C ARG A 40 12.42 10.17 -9.57
N THR A 41 13.55 9.60 -9.97
CA THR A 41 14.61 10.39 -10.61
C THR A 41 14.66 10.19 -12.12
N VAL A 42 14.63 11.30 -12.88
CA VAL A 42 15.17 11.35 -14.26
C VAL A 42 16.42 12.25 -14.32
N TRP A 43 16.55 13.25 -13.42
CA TRP A 43 17.67 14.20 -13.39
C TRP A 43 18.22 14.57 -12.00
N ALA A 44 17.67 14.04 -10.91
CA ALA A 44 18.22 14.22 -9.56
C ALA A 44 18.95 12.95 -9.13
N PRO A 45 20.07 13.02 -8.39
CA PRO A 45 20.66 11.82 -7.78
C PRO A 45 19.61 11.16 -6.87
N ALA A 46 19.62 9.83 -6.81
CA ALA A 46 18.84 9.07 -5.83
C ALA A 46 19.44 9.27 -4.44
N THR A 47 19.31 10.48 -3.91
CA THR A 47 19.70 10.82 -2.55
C THR A 47 18.44 10.97 -1.70
N ASP A 48 18.51 10.28 -0.58
CA ASP A 48 17.66 10.36 0.59
C ASP A 48 16.25 9.78 0.48
N ILE A 49 16.03 8.71 1.23
CA ILE A 49 14.69 8.29 1.63
C ILE A 49 14.25 9.35 2.65
N ALA A 50 13.80 10.50 2.14
CA ALA A 50 13.56 11.70 2.92
C ALA A 50 12.62 11.43 4.11
N ASP A 51 12.72 12.28 5.13
CA ASP A 51 11.77 12.29 6.23
C ASP A 51 10.38 12.66 5.72
N TYR A 52 9.55 11.64 5.52
CA TYR A 52 8.15 11.79 5.15
C TYR A 52 7.25 11.69 6.38
N ASP A 53 6.18 12.46 6.33
CA ASP A 53 4.98 12.20 7.10
C ASP A 53 3.98 11.46 6.23
N TYR A 54 3.29 10.52 6.86
CA TYR A 54 2.40 9.59 6.17
C TYR A 54 0.98 9.77 6.69
N SER A 55 0.02 9.83 5.78
CA SER A 55 -1.41 9.78 6.09
C SER A 55 -2.05 8.67 5.28
N ILE A 56 -3.10 8.05 5.81
CA ILE A 56 -3.88 7.00 5.15
C ILE A 56 -5.31 7.45 4.81
N ASP A 57 -5.70 8.63 5.27
CA ASP A 57 -7.06 9.16 5.23
C ASP A 57 -7.15 10.50 4.48
N GLY A 58 -6.26 10.70 3.51
CA GLY A 58 -6.28 11.91 2.67
C GLY A 58 -5.73 13.16 3.37
N GLY A 59 -4.91 13.01 4.40
CA GLY A 59 -4.26 14.11 5.11
C GLY A 59 -5.02 14.62 6.34
N LEU A 60 -6.04 13.90 6.83
CA LEU A 60 -6.75 14.25 8.05
C LEU A 60 -5.91 13.96 9.29
N HIS A 61 -5.26 12.78 9.32
CA HIS A 61 -4.33 12.39 10.37
C HIS A 61 -2.96 12.03 9.79
N TRP A 62 -1.91 12.42 10.52
CA TRP A 62 -0.51 12.25 10.08
C TRP A 62 0.27 11.40 11.07
N GLN A 63 1.03 10.44 10.53
CA GLN A 63 2.03 9.65 11.21
C GLN A 63 3.41 10.19 10.89
N GLU A 64 4.11 10.62 11.93
CA GLU A 64 5.42 11.21 11.84
C GLU A 64 6.51 10.14 11.66
N ARG A 65 7.17 10.10 10.50
CA ARG A 65 8.23 9.11 10.17
C ARG A 65 7.83 7.64 10.35
N ASN A 66 6.55 7.32 10.55
CA ASN A 66 6.04 5.96 10.63
C ASN A 66 5.28 5.62 9.35
N ASN A 67 5.84 4.70 8.58
CA ASN A 67 5.34 4.29 7.29
C ASN A 67 4.45 3.04 7.34
N VAL A 68 4.09 2.57 8.53
CA VAL A 68 3.27 1.38 8.74
C VAL A 68 1.91 1.76 9.33
N PHE A 69 0.85 1.31 8.67
CA PHE A 69 -0.53 1.40 9.14
C PHE A 69 -1.03 -0.02 9.44
N THR A 70 -1.46 -0.27 10.67
CA THR A 70 -1.97 -1.58 11.12
C THR A 70 -3.43 -1.45 11.55
N GLY A 71 -4.11 -2.58 11.78
CA GLY A 71 -5.50 -2.55 12.25
C GLY A 71 -6.52 -2.22 11.17
N LEU A 72 -6.16 -2.34 9.89
CA LEU A 72 -7.01 -1.93 8.77
C LEU A 72 -8.01 -3.03 8.42
N SER A 73 -9.23 -2.63 8.07
CA SER A 73 -10.24 -3.49 7.47
C SER A 73 -10.23 -3.36 5.94
N ALA A 74 -11.04 -4.17 5.24
CA ALA A 74 -11.32 -3.91 3.84
C ALA A 74 -11.94 -2.51 3.66
N GLY A 75 -11.59 -1.86 2.56
CA GLY A 75 -11.91 -0.47 2.30
C GLY A 75 -10.95 0.20 1.32
N VAL A 76 -11.24 1.46 1.00
CA VAL A 76 -10.41 2.30 0.15
C VAL A 76 -9.69 3.32 1.03
N TYR A 77 -8.37 3.38 0.88
CA TYR A 77 -7.50 4.26 1.66
C TYR A 77 -6.77 5.24 0.74
N SER A 78 -6.79 6.52 1.10
CA SER A 78 -6.09 7.58 0.37
C SER A 78 -4.80 7.91 1.08
N ILE A 79 -3.72 7.29 0.65
CA ILE A 79 -2.39 7.46 1.23
C ILE A 79 -1.80 8.78 0.73
N VAL A 80 -1.35 9.62 1.65
CA VAL A 80 -0.63 10.85 1.35
C VAL A 80 0.75 10.78 2.00
N LEU A 81 1.78 11.05 1.20
CA LEU A 81 3.15 11.21 1.67
C LEU A 81 3.50 12.68 1.56
N LYS A 82 4.00 13.26 2.64
CA LYS A 82 4.44 14.65 2.68
C LYS A 82 5.91 14.71 3.02
N GLU A 83 6.70 15.26 2.10
CA GLU A 83 8.11 15.50 2.36
C GLU A 83 8.27 16.63 3.37
N ARG A 84 8.97 16.42 4.48
CA ARG A 84 9.15 17.48 5.49
C ARG A 84 10.05 18.62 5.02
N ALA A 85 11.02 18.34 4.15
CA ALA A 85 11.98 19.33 3.68
C ALA A 85 11.35 20.35 2.73
N THR A 86 10.46 19.90 1.83
CA THR A 86 9.89 20.75 0.79
C THR A 86 8.39 21.01 0.96
N GLY A 87 7.71 20.22 1.80
CA GLY A 87 6.26 20.19 1.89
C GLY A 87 5.57 19.53 0.68
N CYS A 88 6.32 18.94 -0.27
CA CYS A 88 5.73 18.29 -1.43
C CYS A 88 4.91 17.07 -1.02
N GLU A 89 3.69 16.99 -1.56
CA GLU A 89 2.78 15.88 -1.29
C GLU A 89 2.62 14.97 -2.52
N GLY A 90 2.63 13.67 -2.25
CA GLY A 90 2.28 12.61 -3.19
C GLY A 90 1.06 11.84 -2.68
N VAL A 91 0.08 11.60 -3.56
CA VAL A 91 -1.15 10.88 -3.22
C VAL A 91 -1.20 9.54 -3.95
N TYR A 92 -1.64 8.50 -3.25
CA TYR A 92 -1.81 7.16 -3.78
C TYR A 92 -3.02 6.47 -3.14
N THR A 93 -3.88 5.87 -3.96
CA THR A 93 -5.07 5.16 -3.48
C THR A 93 -4.80 3.65 -3.41
N VAL A 94 -5.08 3.05 -2.26
CA VAL A 94 -5.01 1.60 -2.05
C VAL A 94 -6.39 1.06 -1.73
N THR A 95 -6.78 -0.02 -2.39
CA THR A 95 -8.01 -0.75 -2.07
C THR A 95 -7.64 -2.07 -1.41
N ILE A 96 -8.15 -2.29 -0.20
CA ILE A 96 -8.08 -3.57 0.50
C ILE A 96 -9.42 -4.29 0.27
N HIS A 97 -9.34 -5.50 -0.27
CA HIS A 97 -10.50 -6.38 -0.43
C HIS A 97 -10.61 -7.32 0.77
N ASN A 98 -11.84 -7.79 1.05
CA ASN A 98 -12.03 -8.86 2.03
C ASN A 98 -11.23 -10.11 1.62
N PRO A 99 -10.73 -10.89 2.59
CA PRO A 99 -10.18 -12.19 2.28
C PRO A 99 -11.30 -13.06 1.67
N LEU A 100 -10.98 -13.74 0.58
CA LEU A 100 -11.87 -14.72 -0.04
C LEU A 100 -11.93 -15.94 0.88
N GLU A 101 -13.11 -16.31 1.37
CA GLU A 101 -13.26 -17.47 2.23
C GLU A 101 -13.76 -18.66 1.40
N ALA A 102 -12.93 -19.71 1.32
CA ALA A 102 -13.32 -20.97 0.70
C ALA A 102 -13.59 -22.01 1.78
N SER A 103 -14.77 -22.64 1.73
CA SER A 103 -15.12 -23.77 2.58
C SER A 103 -15.35 -25.02 1.73
N ALA A 104 -14.83 -26.16 2.18
CA ALA A 104 -15.06 -27.45 1.55
C ALA A 104 -15.86 -28.34 2.51
N GLN A 105 -16.92 -28.96 2.00
CA GLN A 105 -17.76 -29.86 2.78
C GLN A 105 -18.10 -31.10 1.95
N VAL A 106 -18.09 -32.26 2.61
CA VAL A 106 -18.51 -33.52 2.00
C VAL A 106 -20.02 -33.46 1.82
N SER A 107 -20.48 -33.24 0.59
CA SER A 107 -21.90 -33.20 0.26
C SER A 107 -22.49 -34.60 0.12
N LYS A 108 -21.66 -35.60 -0.19
CA LYS A 108 -22.08 -37.01 -0.25
C LYS A 108 -20.96 -37.95 0.22
N PRO A 109 -21.18 -38.76 1.27
CA PRO A 109 -20.20 -39.74 1.72
C PRO A 109 -20.07 -40.90 0.71
N LEU A 110 -18.91 -41.55 0.70
CA LEU A 110 -18.69 -42.74 -0.12
C LEU A 110 -19.56 -43.90 0.39
N GLY A 111 -20.32 -44.54 -0.49
CA GLY A 111 -21.12 -45.71 -0.15
C GLY A 111 -20.50 -47.03 -0.65
N CYS A 112 -20.85 -48.15 -0.02
CA CYS A 112 -20.44 -49.48 -0.46
C CYS A 112 -21.41 -50.01 -1.54
N GLY A 113 -21.22 -49.60 -2.80
CA GLY A 113 -22.03 -50.06 -3.93
C GLY A 113 -21.72 -49.34 -5.24
N ALA A 114 -22.04 -49.95 -6.39
CA ALA A 114 -21.93 -49.31 -7.69
C ALA A 114 -22.89 -48.09 -7.78
N GLY A 115 -22.39 -46.93 -8.19
CA GLY A 115 -23.17 -45.66 -8.27
C GLY A 115 -23.22 -44.84 -6.96
N GLN A 116 -22.41 -45.20 -5.97
CA GLN A 116 -22.28 -44.46 -4.72
C GLN A 116 -20.97 -43.67 -4.64
N GLU A 117 -20.64 -42.91 -5.70
CA GLU A 117 -19.51 -41.99 -5.65
C GLU A 117 -19.71 -40.91 -4.57
N ALA A 118 -18.63 -40.59 -3.87
CA ALA A 118 -18.57 -39.48 -2.93
C ALA A 118 -18.52 -38.14 -3.67
N GLU A 119 -19.04 -37.11 -3.02
CA GLU A 119 -19.04 -35.75 -3.55
C GLU A 119 -18.49 -34.79 -2.49
N ILE A 120 -17.64 -33.88 -2.95
CA ILE A 120 -17.11 -32.78 -2.17
C ILE A 120 -17.57 -31.50 -2.85
N THR A 121 -18.33 -30.68 -2.14
CA THR A 121 -18.70 -29.35 -2.61
C THR A 121 -17.70 -28.34 -2.05
N ILE A 122 -17.16 -27.50 -2.94
CA ILE A 122 -16.35 -26.35 -2.57
C ILE A 122 -17.21 -25.10 -2.78
N THR A 123 -17.36 -24.31 -1.72
CA THR A 123 -18.05 -23.01 -1.75
C THR A 123 -17.02 -21.92 -1.56
N VAL A 124 -17.13 -20.85 -2.35
CA VAL A 124 -16.27 -19.66 -2.28
C VAL A 124 -17.17 -18.46 -2.07
N ASP A 125 -16.91 -17.65 -1.03
CA ASP A 125 -17.54 -16.35 -0.76
C ASP A 125 -16.51 -15.21 -0.88
#